data_AF-A0AAW5ZYV5-F1
#
_entry.id   AF-A0AAW5ZYV5-F1
#
_cell.length_a   1.000
_cell.length_b   1.000
_cell.length_c   1.000
_cell.angle_alpha   90.00
_cell.angle_beta   90.00
_cell.angle_gamma   90.00
#
_symmetry.space_group_name_H-M   'P 1'
#
loop_
_entity.id
_entity.type
_entity.pdbx_description
1 polymer ?
#
loop_
_entity_poly.entity_id
_entity_poly.type
_entity_poly.pdbx_seq_one_letter_code
_entity_poly.pdbx_strand_id
1 'polypeptide(L)' 'MSDKALNLNQPVKDMGPNELKAYAKLGEQQHDEANRELERRWRSYDDMLPHDQFVSIVDKTEG' A
#
# COMPACT_ATOMS: atom_id res chain seq x y z
N MET A 1 -2.68 -3.70 31.53
CA MET A 1 -1.57 -3.63 30.56
C MET A 1 -1.56 -2.21 30.03
N SER A 2 -0.42 -1.51 30.07
CA SER A 2 -0.36 -0.16 29.50
C SER A 2 -0.34 -0.33 27.99
N ASP A 3 -1.48 -0.08 27.34
CA ASP A 3 -1.60 0.00 25.87
C ASP A 3 -0.87 1.27 25.42
N LYS A 4 0.46 1.23 25.48
CA LYS A 4 1.29 2.29 24.95
C LYS A 4 1.06 2.26 23.42
N ALA A 5 0.47 3.32 22.89
CA ALA A 5 0.24 3.46 21.47
C ALA A 5 1.55 3.22 20.70
N LEU A 6 1.49 2.38 19.67
CA LEU A 6 2.66 2.07 18.84
C LEU A 6 3.11 3.34 18.11
N ASN A 7 4.42 3.62 18.15
CA ASN A 7 4.99 4.74 17.41
C ASN A 7 5.53 4.26 16.07
N LEU A 8 4.74 4.42 15.00
CA LEU A 8 5.15 4.03 13.64
C LEU A 8 5.88 5.15 12.87
N ASN A 9 6.02 6.33 13.47
CA ASN A 9 6.67 7.49 12.84
C ASN A 9 8.17 7.57 13.13
N GLN A 10 8.69 6.72 14.02
CA GLN A 10 10.13 6.61 14.26
C GLN A 10 10.83 5.89 13.09
N PRO A 11 12.15 6.05 12.91
CA PRO A 11 12.88 5.31 11.89
C PRO A 11 12.70 3.79 12.07
N VAL A 12 12.55 3.04 10.97
CA VAL A 12 12.30 1.59 11.00
C VAL A 12 13.37 0.82 11.78
N LYS A 13 14.63 1.24 11.68
CA LYS A 13 15.76 0.66 12.43
C LYS A 13 15.62 0.76 13.96
N ASP A 14 14.80 1.69 14.44
CA ASP A 14 14.57 1.97 15.86
C ASP A 14 13.24 1.35 16.36
N MET A 15 12.46 0.72 15.46
CA MET A 15 11.18 0.11 15.80
C MET A 15 11.35 -1.24 16.53
N GLY A 16 10.52 -1.45 17.56
CA GLY A 16 10.40 -2.74 18.24
C GLY A 16 9.58 -3.77 17.44
N PRO A 17 9.53 -5.04 17.89
CA PRO A 17 8.82 -6.10 17.15
C PRO A 17 7.32 -5.83 16.91
N ASN A 18 6.65 -5.11 17.80
CA ASN A 18 5.23 -4.80 17.64
C ASN A 18 5.03 -3.67 16.63
N GLU A 19 5.88 -2.64 16.68
CA GLU A 19 5.92 -1.55 15.71
C GLU A 19 6.25 -2.07 14.32
N LEU A 20 7.20 -2.98 14.18
CA LEU A 20 7.54 -3.60 12.88
C LEU A 20 6.38 -4.38 12.28
N LYS A 21 5.67 -5.18 13.08
CA LYS A 21 4.46 -5.89 12.61
C LYS A 21 3.37 -4.93 12.16
N ALA A 22 3.13 -3.88 12.95
CA ALA A 22 2.14 -2.87 12.61
C ALA A 22 2.55 -2.02 11.40
N TYR A 23 3.83 -1.72 11.24
CA TYR A 23 4.38 -1.01 10.09
C TYR A 23 4.25 -1.82 8.81
N ALA A 24 4.59 -3.12 8.84
CA ALA A 24 4.40 -4.01 7.69
C ALA A 24 2.92 -4.08 7.26
N LYS A 25 2.01 -4.23 8.23
CA LYS A 25 0.56 -4.22 7.98
C LYS A 25 0.07 -2.89 7.40
N LEU A 26 0.60 -1.77 7.90
CA LEU A 26 0.28 -0.45 7.36
C LEU A 26 0.76 -0.30 5.90
N GLY A 27 1.97 -0.77 5.61
CA GLY A 27 2.51 -0.77 4.25
C GLY A 27 1.66 -1.60 3.28
N GLU A 28 1.22 -2.80 3.68
CA GLU A 28 0.31 -3.64 2.90
C GLU A 28 -1.04 -2.94 2.64
N GLN A 29 -1.62 -2.30 3.67
CA GLN A 29 -2.87 -1.55 3.51
C GLN A 29 -2.72 -0.37 2.54
N GLN A 30 -1.64 0.40 2.64
CA GLN A 30 -1.36 1.52 1.75
C GLN A 30 -1.13 1.06 0.31
N HIS A 31 -0.46 -0.07 0.14
CA HIS A 31 -0.24 -0.71 -1.14
C HIS A 31 -1.56 -1.12 -1.82
N ASP A 32 -2.43 -1.82 -1.08
CA ASP A 32 -3.73 -2.24 -1.58
C ASP A 32 -4.65 -1.07 -1.93
N GLU A 33 -4.64 -0.01 -1.10
CA GLU A 33 -5.41 1.21 -1.36
C GLU A 33 -4.92 1.93 -2.62
N ALA A 34 -3.60 2.03 -2.80
CA ALA A 34 -3.01 2.60 -4.01
C ALA A 34 -3.40 1.80 -5.25
N ASN A 35 -3.31 0.47 -5.21
CA ASN A 35 -3.71 -0.41 -6.31
C ASN A 35 -5.19 -0.27 -6.66
N ARG A 36 -6.06 -0.23 -5.66
CA ARG A 36 -7.51 -0.06 -5.85
C ARG A 36 -7.83 1.28 -6.53
N GLU A 37 -7.21 2.36 -6.10
CA GLU A 37 -7.43 3.68 -6.68
C GLU A 37 -6.90 3.76 -8.12
N LEU A 38 -5.76 3.13 -8.39
CA LEU A 38 -5.22 3.04 -9.74
C LEU A 38 -6.16 2.25 -10.68
N GLU A 39 -6.68 1.11 -10.23
CA GLU A 39 -7.64 0.33 -11.01
C GLU A 39 -8.95 1.11 -11.23
N ARG A 40 -9.44 1.80 -10.20
CA ARG A 40 -10.64 2.64 -10.30
C ARG A 40 -10.46 3.74 -11.35
N ARG A 41 -9.29 4.40 -11.38
CA ARG A 41 -8.97 5.42 -12.39
C ARG A 41 -8.83 4.81 -13.78
N TRP A 42 -8.18 3.66 -13.90
CA TRP A 42 -8.06 2.95 -15.17
C TRP A 42 -9.43 2.66 -15.79
N ARG A 43 -10.34 2.06 -15.01
CA ARG A 43 -11.70 1.73 -15.45
C ARG A 43 -12.56 2.97 -15.74
N SER A 44 -12.24 4.13 -15.15
CA SER A 44 -12.95 5.37 -15.47
C SER A 44 -12.71 5.87 -16.90
N TYR A 45 -11.71 5.31 -17.59
CA TYR A 45 -11.40 5.61 -18.98
C TYR A 45 -11.90 4.55 -19.97
N ASP A 46 -12.69 3.54 -19.55
CA ASP A 46 -13.16 2.44 -20.40
C ASP A 46 -13.88 2.95 -21.68
N ASP A 47 -14.53 4.11 -21.64
CA ASP A 47 -15.19 4.73 -22.80
C ASP A 47 -14.24 5.50 -23.75
N MET A 48 -12.99 5.74 -23.33
CA MET A 48 -12.01 6.59 -24.02
C MET A 48 -10.69 5.88 -24.38
N LEU A 49 -10.41 4.72 -23.78
CA LEU A 49 -9.21 3.93 -24.01
C LEU A 49 -9.54 2.56 -24.61
N PRO A 50 -8.58 1.93 -25.32
CA PRO A 50 -8.69 0.51 -25.66
C PRO A 50 -8.97 -0.33 -24.41
N HIS A 51 -9.77 -1.37 -24.57
CA HIS A 51 -10.10 -2.30 -23.49
C HIS A 51 -8.88 -3.19 -23.17
N ASP A 52 -7.90 -2.60 -22.50
CA ASP A 52 -6.70 -3.28 -22.03
C ASP A 52 -6.84 -3.64 -20.55
N GLN A 53 -6.16 -4.72 -20.14
CA GLN A 53 -6.16 -5.15 -18.75
C GLN A 53 -5.42 -4.13 -17.88
N PHE A 54 -5.99 -3.82 -16.71
CA PHE A 54 -5.28 -3.04 -15.70
C PHE A 54 -3.99 -3.76 -15.28
N VAL A 55 -2.87 -3.05 -15.32
CA VAL A 55 -1.59 -3.52 -14.80
C VAL A 55 -1.11 -2.51 -13.77
N SER A 56 -1.00 -2.93 -12.51
CA SER A 56 -0.48 -2.06 -11.45
C SER A 56 1.00 -1.73 -11.70
N ILE A 57 1.35 -0.47 -11.53
CA ILE A 57 2.74 0.00 -11.52
C ILE A 57 3.42 -0.19 -10.16
N VAL A 58 2.65 -0.38 -9.09
CA VAL A 58 3.17 -0.59 -7.73
C VAL A 58 3.56 -2.05 -7.54
N ASP A 59 2.82 -2.96 -8.20
CA ASP A 59 3.15 -4.39 -8.25
C ASP A 59 4.32 -4.69 -9.20
N LYS A 60 4.61 -3.77 -10.12
CA LYS A 60 5.79 -3.85 -10.99
C LYS A 60 7.04 -3.56 -10.19
N THR A 61 7.46 -4.57 -9.44
CA THR A 61 8.86 -4.71 -9.05
C THR A 61 9.64 -5.09 -10.32
N GLU A 62 10.24 -4.11 -10.98
CA GLU A 62 11.37 -4.41 -11.85
C GLU A 62 12.52 -4.89 -10.94
N GLY A 63 12.85 -6.18 -11.09
CA GLY A 63 14.09 -6.90 -10.73
C GLY A 63 15.01 -6.30 -9.67
#